data_AF-A0A2E8QRM8-F1
#
_entry.id   AF-A0A2E8QRM8-F1
#
_cell.length_a   1.000
_cell.length_b   1.000
_cell.length_c   1.000
_cell.angle_alpha   90.00
_cell.angle_beta   90.00
_cell.angle_gamma   90.00
#
_symmetry.space_group_name_H-M   'P 1'
#
loop_
_entity.id
_entity.type
_entity.pdbx_description
1 polymer ?
#
loop_
_entity_poly.entity_id
_entity_poly.type
_entity_poly.pdbx_seq_one_letter_code
_entity_poly.pdbx_strand_id
1 'polypeptide(L)'
;MPVLPRLIAHADWSSNAKKRWICLAELDHQGSYRVRVPKTVGNPQSLFTELLKQADGGNVFAGFDFPIGLPSAYAEKIQIRDFRSLLPELGHGVWADFFEVARERDEIGPLRPFYPMTPGKKAGVRKQNHLLKALQAKSIEDLLRECEKSTDTRAAASSLFWTLGAKQVGKAAIVGWRDVLIPALQNSKVDVAIWPFDGSLFDLLSNHKITVAETYPAEACLHLCMSPPGSGWSKTNQADRASQGKHIRNWLCSRKVHAESQLLKMIGAGFGPSKDSEDPFDAFVGLLSMLEVVLGHRPPGDPCIKQVRSIEGWILGQSWTG
;
A
#
# COMPACT_ATOMS: atom_id res chain seq x y z
N MET A 1 -2.48 -5.02 27.01
CA MET A 1 -2.02 -5.68 25.76
C MET A 1 -2.78 -5.06 24.61
N PRO A 2 -2.14 -4.74 23.48
CA PRO A 2 -2.84 -4.16 22.33
C PRO A 2 -3.95 -5.10 21.85
N VAL A 3 -5.08 -4.53 21.42
CA VAL A 3 -6.20 -5.30 20.86
C VAL A 3 -5.74 -5.91 19.54
N LEU A 4 -5.77 -7.24 19.46
CA LEU A 4 -5.46 -7.94 18.23
C LEU A 4 -6.68 -7.90 17.30
N PRO A 5 -6.54 -7.43 16.05
CA PRO A 5 -7.64 -7.40 15.10
C PRO A 5 -8.16 -8.81 14.80
N ARG A 6 -9.48 -8.98 14.75
CA ARG A 6 -10.10 -10.28 14.47
C ARG A 6 -9.72 -10.82 13.10
N LEU A 7 -9.60 -9.92 12.12
CA LEU A 7 -9.18 -10.20 10.75
C LEU A 7 -8.11 -9.20 10.31
N ILE A 8 -7.02 -9.70 9.74
CA ILE A 8 -6.03 -8.88 9.03
C ILE A 8 -6.13 -9.22 7.55
N ALA A 9 -6.19 -8.21 6.71
CA ALA A 9 -6.25 -8.35 5.27
C ALA A 9 -5.16 -7.50 4.64
N HIS A 10 -4.34 -8.11 3.77
CA HIS A 10 -3.39 -7.35 2.96
C HIS A 10 -3.72 -7.55 1.49
N ALA A 11 -3.82 -6.45 0.75
CA ALA A 11 -4.08 -6.46 -0.67
C ALA A 11 -2.89 -5.93 -1.47
N ASP A 12 -2.33 -6.78 -2.32
CA ASP A 12 -1.51 -6.33 -3.45
C ASP A 12 -2.43 -5.70 -4.50
N TRP A 13 -2.16 -4.45 -4.85
CA TRP A 13 -3.13 -3.61 -5.55
C TRP A 13 -2.64 -3.13 -6.91
N SER A 14 -3.57 -3.07 -7.85
CA SER A 14 -3.28 -2.66 -9.22
C SER A 14 -4.47 -1.96 -9.84
N SER A 15 -4.21 -1.08 -10.81
CA SER A 15 -5.29 -0.59 -11.66
C SER A 15 -5.95 -1.70 -12.48
N ASN A 16 -5.22 -2.78 -12.78
CA ASN A 16 -5.78 -3.97 -13.43
C ASN A 16 -6.48 -4.87 -12.40
N ALA A 17 -7.81 -5.02 -12.50
CA ALA A 17 -8.60 -5.85 -11.59
C ALA A 17 -8.10 -7.29 -11.46
N LYS A 18 -7.53 -7.89 -12.52
CA LYS A 18 -7.02 -9.27 -12.51
C LYS A 18 -5.75 -9.44 -11.66
N LYS A 19 -5.05 -8.34 -11.37
CA LYS A 19 -3.82 -8.31 -10.58
C LYS A 19 -4.06 -7.88 -9.13
N ARG A 20 -5.31 -7.70 -8.72
CA ARG A 20 -5.65 -7.37 -7.32
C ARG A 20 -5.79 -8.65 -6.53
N TRP A 21 -4.89 -8.88 -5.59
CA TRP A 21 -4.87 -10.08 -4.76
C TRP A 21 -4.94 -9.71 -3.29
N ILE A 22 -5.63 -10.51 -2.50
CA ILE A 22 -5.78 -10.31 -1.06
C ILE A 22 -5.45 -11.60 -0.32
N CYS A 23 -4.66 -11.45 0.75
CA CYS A 23 -4.37 -12.53 1.69
C CYS A 23 -4.96 -12.15 3.06
N LEU A 24 -5.51 -13.15 3.75
CA LEU A 24 -6.25 -12.96 5.00
C LEU A 24 -5.63 -13.76 6.13
N ALA A 25 -5.58 -13.17 7.33
CA ALA A 25 -5.24 -13.84 8.57
C ALA A 25 -6.38 -13.66 9.58
N GLU A 26 -6.90 -14.77 10.10
CA GLU A 26 -8.00 -14.79 11.07
C GLU A 26 -7.46 -15.13 12.47
N LEU A 27 -7.79 -14.33 13.47
CA LEU A 27 -7.40 -14.58 14.86
C LEU A 27 -8.22 -15.72 15.47
N ASP A 28 -7.59 -16.79 15.92
CA ASP A 28 -8.28 -17.89 16.59
C ASP A 28 -8.48 -17.64 18.09
N HIS A 29 -9.23 -18.53 18.74
CA HIS A 29 -9.52 -18.45 20.17
C HIS A 29 -8.29 -18.63 21.08
N GLN A 30 -7.17 -19.13 20.54
CA GLN A 30 -5.91 -19.31 21.27
C GLN A 30 -4.98 -18.10 21.14
N GLY A 31 -5.41 -17.07 20.41
CA GLY A 31 -4.62 -15.87 20.16
C GLY A 31 -3.54 -16.06 19.09
N SER A 32 -3.69 -17.05 18.22
CA SER A 32 -2.85 -17.28 17.05
C SER A 32 -3.59 -16.87 15.78
N TYR A 33 -2.85 -16.50 14.72
CA TYR A 33 -3.46 -16.17 13.44
C TYR A 33 -3.42 -17.35 12.47
N ARG A 34 -4.53 -17.63 11.79
CA ARG A 34 -4.62 -18.59 10.69
C ARG A 34 -4.57 -17.86 9.35
N VAL A 35 -3.50 -18.07 8.58
CA VAL A 35 -3.31 -17.45 7.27
C VAL A 35 -3.90 -18.32 6.16
N ARG A 36 -4.79 -17.71 5.37
CA ARG A 36 -5.52 -18.33 4.28
C ARG A 36 -4.75 -18.19 2.96
N VAL A 37 -5.02 -19.08 2.01
CA VAL A 37 -4.52 -18.94 0.63
C VAL A 37 -4.96 -17.60 0.03
N PRO A 38 -4.06 -16.82 -0.62
CA PRO A 38 -4.45 -15.59 -1.31
C PRO A 38 -5.50 -15.84 -2.38
N LYS A 39 -6.39 -14.87 -2.57
CA LYS A 39 -7.46 -14.89 -3.58
C LYS A 39 -7.52 -13.55 -4.32
N THR A 40 -8.18 -13.52 -5.47
CA THR A 40 -8.43 -12.26 -6.17
C THR A 40 -9.44 -11.39 -5.39
N VAL A 41 -9.27 -10.08 -5.48
CA VAL A 41 -10.22 -9.12 -4.92
C VAL A 41 -11.47 -9.07 -5.80
N GLY A 42 -12.65 -9.06 -5.17
CA GLY A 42 -13.93 -8.86 -5.83
C GLY A 42 -14.18 -7.39 -6.17
N ASN A 43 -15.40 -6.90 -5.92
CA ASN A 43 -15.74 -5.50 -6.14
C ASN A 43 -15.06 -4.61 -5.07
N PRO A 44 -14.21 -3.65 -5.45
CA PRO A 44 -13.55 -2.72 -4.52
C PRO A 44 -14.50 -1.99 -3.56
N GLN A 45 -15.70 -1.62 -4.04
CA GLN A 45 -16.65 -0.82 -3.27
C GLN A 45 -17.35 -1.63 -2.16
N SER A 46 -17.45 -2.96 -2.30
CA SER A 46 -18.01 -3.84 -1.26
C SER A 46 -16.96 -4.48 -0.37
N LEU A 47 -15.67 -4.29 -0.67
CA LEU A 47 -14.55 -4.98 -0.02
C LEU A 47 -14.63 -4.90 1.51
N PHE A 48 -14.80 -3.71 2.07
CA PHE A 48 -14.83 -3.52 3.51
C PHE A 48 -16.06 -4.13 4.19
N THR A 49 -17.23 -4.05 3.55
CA THR A 49 -18.44 -4.71 4.04
C THR A 49 -18.26 -6.24 4.05
N GLU A 50 -17.60 -6.80 3.02
CA GLU A 50 -17.30 -8.23 2.93
C GLU A 50 -16.25 -8.68 3.96
N LEU A 51 -15.25 -7.85 4.25
CA LEU A 51 -14.26 -8.11 5.29
C LEU A 51 -14.87 -8.04 6.69
N LEU A 52 -15.73 -7.04 6.97
CA LEU A 52 -16.46 -6.96 8.23
C LEU A 52 -17.39 -8.14 8.46
N LYS A 53 -18.07 -8.60 7.40
CA LYS A 53 -18.88 -9.82 7.46
C LYS A 53 -18.04 -11.05 7.81
N GLN A 54 -16.83 -11.16 7.25
CA GLN A 54 -15.88 -12.24 7.59
C GLN A 54 -15.32 -12.10 9.01
N ALA A 55 -15.18 -10.88 9.53
CA ALA A 55 -14.71 -10.62 10.89
C ALA A 55 -15.79 -10.90 11.96
N ASP A 56 -17.04 -11.20 11.58
CA ASP A 56 -18.13 -11.61 12.47
C ASP A 56 -18.28 -10.74 13.72
N GLY A 57 -18.44 -9.42 13.51
CA GLY A 57 -18.58 -8.42 14.58
C GLY A 57 -17.25 -7.88 15.14
N GLY A 58 -16.13 -8.54 14.82
CA GLY A 58 -14.78 -8.07 15.11
C GLY A 58 -14.32 -6.89 14.25
N ASN A 59 -13.11 -6.42 14.54
CA ASN A 59 -12.41 -5.37 13.81
C ASN A 59 -11.50 -5.95 12.70
N VAL A 60 -11.28 -5.15 11.67
CA VAL A 60 -10.45 -5.48 10.51
C VAL A 60 -9.26 -4.53 10.46
N PHE A 61 -8.07 -5.08 10.27
CA PHE A 61 -6.89 -4.30 9.87
C PHE A 61 -6.58 -4.57 8.40
N ALA A 62 -6.68 -3.55 7.55
CA ALA A 62 -6.53 -3.66 6.11
C ALA A 62 -5.30 -2.90 5.60
N GLY A 63 -4.35 -3.60 4.99
CA GLY A 63 -3.16 -3.04 4.35
C GLY A 63 -3.27 -3.07 2.83
N PHE A 64 -2.74 -2.03 2.17
CA PHE A 64 -2.76 -1.95 0.71
C PHE A 64 -1.42 -1.51 0.14
N ASP A 65 -1.00 -2.17 -0.96
CA ASP A 65 0.15 -1.75 -1.78
C ASP A 65 -0.23 -0.64 -2.77
N PHE A 66 -0.54 0.54 -2.23
CA PHE A 66 -0.54 1.79 -2.98
C PHE A 66 -0.28 2.98 -2.05
N PRO A 67 0.30 4.07 -2.56
CA PRO A 67 0.51 5.29 -1.78
C PRO A 67 -0.79 5.84 -1.17
N ILE A 68 -0.79 6.17 0.11
CA ILE A 68 -1.89 6.84 0.84
C ILE A 68 -1.35 8.15 1.43
N GLY A 69 -1.65 9.26 0.76
CA GLY A 69 -1.17 10.59 1.10
C GLY A 69 -0.51 11.29 -0.09
N LEU A 70 -0.01 12.50 0.14
CA LEU A 70 0.55 13.38 -0.90
C LEU A 70 1.98 13.83 -0.54
N PRO A 71 2.88 14.06 -1.51
CA PRO A 71 4.15 14.75 -1.25
C PRO A 71 3.92 16.15 -0.67
N SER A 72 4.64 16.51 0.40
CA SER A 72 4.46 17.80 1.08
C SER A 72 4.64 19.01 0.16
N ALA A 73 5.66 19.03 -0.69
CA ALA A 73 5.92 20.17 -1.56
C ALA A 73 4.78 20.41 -2.57
N TYR A 74 4.14 19.34 -3.05
CA TYR A 74 2.95 19.45 -3.89
C TYR A 74 1.76 19.99 -3.09
N ALA A 75 1.51 19.45 -1.89
CA ALA A 75 0.42 19.87 -1.03
C ALA A 75 0.51 21.34 -0.60
N GLU A 76 1.70 21.80 -0.19
CA GLU A 76 1.97 23.19 0.18
C GLU A 76 1.63 24.16 -0.95
N LYS A 77 2.03 23.82 -2.18
CA LYS A 77 1.85 24.68 -3.35
C LYS A 77 0.38 24.96 -3.67
N ILE A 78 -0.50 23.98 -3.48
CA ILE A 78 -1.94 24.13 -3.67
C ILE A 78 -2.71 24.24 -2.35
N GLN A 79 -1.98 24.55 -1.28
CA GLN A 79 -2.52 24.86 0.05
C GLN A 79 -3.39 23.76 0.66
N ILE A 80 -3.10 22.49 0.34
CA ILE A 80 -3.70 21.35 1.03
C ILE A 80 -3.08 21.28 2.43
N ARG A 81 -3.93 21.26 3.45
CA ARG A 81 -3.51 21.19 4.86
C ARG A 81 -3.76 19.82 5.50
N ASP A 82 -4.72 19.08 4.97
CA ASP A 82 -5.15 17.80 5.51
C ASP A 82 -5.60 16.87 4.38
N PHE A 83 -4.86 15.80 4.15
CA PHE A 83 -5.13 14.79 3.11
C PHE A 83 -6.43 14.03 3.43
N ARG A 84 -6.63 13.68 4.71
CA ARG A 84 -7.77 12.88 5.15
C ARG A 84 -9.12 13.56 4.90
N SER A 85 -9.17 14.89 5.07
CA SER A 85 -10.32 15.74 4.77
C SER A 85 -10.45 16.04 3.28
N LEU A 86 -9.33 16.13 2.55
CA LEU A 86 -9.33 16.33 1.10
C LEU A 86 -9.85 15.10 0.35
N LEU A 87 -9.52 13.90 0.81
CA LEU A 87 -9.72 12.66 0.07
C LEU A 87 -11.16 12.49 -0.48
N PRO A 88 -12.25 12.71 0.30
CA PRO A 88 -13.62 12.62 -0.22
C PRO A 88 -14.01 13.70 -1.26
N GLU A 89 -13.28 14.81 -1.34
CA GLU A 89 -13.52 15.91 -2.28
C GLU A 89 -12.89 15.64 -3.66
N LEU A 90 -11.92 14.74 -3.75
CA LEU A 90 -11.24 14.41 -4.99
C LEU A 90 -12.20 13.78 -6.00
N GLY A 91 -12.13 14.20 -7.26
CA GLY A 91 -13.08 13.81 -8.31
C GLY A 91 -14.35 14.68 -8.36
N HIS A 92 -14.45 15.70 -7.50
CA HIS A 92 -15.58 16.63 -7.46
C HIS A 92 -15.13 18.09 -7.48
N GLY A 93 -16.02 18.99 -7.91
CA GLY A 93 -15.77 20.44 -7.87
C GLY A 93 -14.46 20.85 -8.54
N VAL A 94 -13.62 21.59 -7.80
CA VAL A 94 -12.28 22.00 -8.29
C VAL A 94 -11.32 20.83 -8.51
N TRP A 95 -11.61 19.65 -7.95
CA TRP A 95 -10.84 18.42 -8.07
C TRP A 95 -11.44 17.42 -9.06
N ALA A 96 -12.40 17.83 -9.91
CA ALA A 96 -13.10 16.95 -10.84
C ALA A 96 -12.15 16.11 -11.71
N ASP A 97 -11.05 16.72 -12.16
CA ASP A 97 -10.07 16.07 -13.04
C ASP A 97 -8.90 15.40 -12.28
N PHE A 98 -8.92 15.37 -10.95
CA PHE A 98 -7.78 14.91 -10.16
C PHE A 98 -7.38 13.47 -10.51
N PHE A 99 -8.35 12.58 -10.68
CA PHE A 99 -8.11 11.17 -11.01
C PHE A 99 -7.84 10.92 -12.49
N GLU A 100 -7.96 11.94 -13.35
CA GLU A 100 -7.75 11.78 -14.78
C GLU A 100 -6.26 11.82 -15.11
N VAL A 101 -5.71 10.69 -15.55
CA VAL A 101 -4.35 10.67 -16.11
C VAL A 101 -4.29 11.64 -17.28
N ALA A 102 -3.31 12.54 -17.28
CA ALA A 102 -3.13 13.50 -18.37
C ALA A 102 -3.03 12.75 -19.72
N ARG A 103 -3.64 13.29 -20.78
CA ARG A 103 -3.51 12.70 -22.12
C ARG A 103 -2.18 13.09 -22.74
N GLU A 104 -1.82 14.35 -22.55
CA GLU A 104 -0.59 14.95 -23.05
C GLU A 104 0.14 15.71 -21.93
N ARG A 105 1.41 16.01 -22.16
CA ARG A 105 2.28 16.63 -21.14
C ARG A 105 1.81 18.03 -20.70
N ASP A 106 1.11 18.73 -21.57
CA ASP A 106 0.64 20.11 -21.32
C ASP A 106 -0.67 20.13 -20.53
N GLU A 107 -1.34 18.97 -20.37
CA GLU A 107 -2.50 18.81 -19.48
C GLU A 107 -2.10 18.50 -18.02
N ILE A 108 -0.81 18.22 -17.76
CA ILE A 108 -0.33 18.01 -16.40
C ILE A 108 -0.45 19.34 -15.66
N GLY A 109 -1.11 19.32 -14.51
CA GLY A 109 -1.25 20.49 -13.68
C GLY A 109 -1.54 20.13 -12.23
N PRO A 110 -1.58 21.14 -11.34
CA PRO A 110 -1.79 20.88 -9.92
C PRO A 110 -3.11 20.16 -9.61
N LEU A 111 -4.17 20.38 -10.40
CA LEU A 111 -5.47 19.73 -10.23
C LEU A 111 -5.65 18.47 -11.10
N ARG A 112 -4.66 18.14 -11.93
CA ARG A 112 -4.61 16.94 -12.77
C ARG A 112 -3.15 16.44 -12.84
N PRO A 113 -2.61 15.90 -11.74
CA PRO A 113 -1.16 15.82 -11.56
C PRO A 113 -0.52 14.59 -12.21
N PHE A 114 -1.32 13.61 -12.65
CA PHE A 114 -0.82 12.32 -13.12
C PHE A 114 -0.25 12.37 -14.53
N TYR A 115 1.00 11.93 -14.67
CA TYR A 115 1.78 11.96 -15.91
C TYR A 115 1.11 11.17 -17.05
N PRO A 116 1.20 11.59 -18.32
CA PRO A 116 0.57 10.90 -19.45
C PRO A 116 1.28 9.60 -19.86
N MET A 117 0.49 8.63 -20.33
CA MET A 117 1.01 7.37 -20.90
C MET A 117 1.75 7.57 -22.23
N THR A 118 1.35 8.58 -22.99
CA THR A 118 1.90 8.84 -24.33
C THR A 118 2.38 10.30 -24.41
N PRO A 119 3.51 10.66 -23.76
CA PRO A 119 3.99 12.05 -23.69
C PRO A 119 4.52 12.61 -25.03
N GLY A 120 4.32 11.90 -26.14
CA GLY A 120 4.88 12.22 -27.46
C GLY A 120 6.28 11.62 -27.73
N LYS A 121 6.70 11.68 -29.00
CA LYS A 121 7.91 11.02 -29.54
C LYS A 121 9.19 11.88 -29.54
N LYS A 122 9.17 13.11 -29.00
CA LYS A 122 10.37 13.98 -29.08
C LYS A 122 11.50 13.40 -28.22
N ALA A 123 12.48 12.81 -28.89
CA ALA A 123 13.72 12.32 -28.30
C ALA A 123 14.43 13.46 -27.55
N GLY A 124 14.94 13.17 -26.35
CA GLY A 124 15.83 14.08 -25.61
C GLY A 124 15.21 14.87 -24.45
N VAL A 125 13.89 14.97 -24.30
CA VAL A 125 13.30 15.55 -23.08
C VAL A 125 13.21 14.46 -22.01
N ARG A 126 13.95 14.61 -20.90
CA ARG A 126 13.82 13.72 -19.74
C ARG A 126 12.37 13.76 -19.28
N LYS A 127 11.66 12.64 -19.42
CA LYS A 127 10.19 12.57 -19.22
C LYS A 127 9.75 13.14 -17.87
N GLN A 128 10.54 12.99 -16.80
CA GLN A 128 10.27 13.57 -15.48
C GLN A 128 10.23 15.11 -15.48
N ASN A 129 10.97 15.80 -16.36
CA ASN A 129 10.99 17.26 -16.40
C ASN A 129 9.61 17.87 -16.72
N HIS A 130 8.73 17.18 -17.46
CA HIS A 130 7.38 17.71 -17.65
C HIS A 130 6.61 17.73 -16.34
N LEU A 131 6.75 16.69 -15.52
CA LEU A 131 6.13 16.60 -14.21
C LEU A 131 6.67 17.69 -13.28
N LEU A 132 8.00 17.84 -13.23
CA LEU A 132 8.66 18.88 -12.42
C LEU A 132 8.19 20.27 -12.80
N LYS A 133 8.17 20.59 -14.10
CA LYS A 133 7.72 21.89 -14.60
C LYS A 133 6.24 22.15 -14.29
N ALA A 134 5.36 21.20 -14.60
CA ALA A 134 3.92 21.35 -14.40
C ALA A 134 3.55 21.49 -12.91
N LEU A 135 4.20 20.70 -12.06
CA LEU A 135 3.98 20.73 -10.62
C LEU A 135 4.88 21.76 -9.91
N GLN A 136 5.72 22.50 -10.65
CA GLN A 136 6.72 23.46 -10.13
C GLN A 136 7.59 22.89 -9.00
N ALA A 137 7.96 21.61 -9.13
CA ALA A 137 8.94 20.95 -8.28
C ALA A 137 10.36 21.23 -8.79
N LYS A 138 11.33 21.38 -7.88
CA LYS A 138 12.74 21.62 -8.22
C LYS A 138 13.42 20.31 -8.59
N SER A 139 13.03 19.22 -7.94
CA SER A 139 13.56 17.89 -8.22
C SER A 139 12.50 16.80 -8.01
N ILE A 140 12.83 15.55 -8.36
CA ILE A 140 11.88 14.43 -8.21
C ILE A 140 11.63 14.12 -6.73
N GLU A 141 12.59 14.41 -5.87
CA GLU A 141 12.52 14.26 -4.42
C GLU A 141 11.44 15.15 -3.80
N ASP A 142 11.15 16.32 -4.38
CA ASP A 142 10.01 17.16 -3.96
C ASP A 142 8.65 16.50 -4.26
N LEU A 143 8.63 15.52 -5.18
CA LEU A 143 7.44 14.75 -5.56
C LEU A 143 7.42 13.35 -4.93
N LEU A 144 8.29 13.11 -3.95
CA LEU A 144 8.29 11.95 -3.08
C LEU A 144 7.83 12.38 -1.68
N ARG A 145 7.10 11.50 -1.02
CA ARG A 145 6.91 11.58 0.43
C ARG A 145 8.18 11.19 1.16
N GLU A 146 8.31 11.57 2.43
CA GLU A 146 9.46 11.21 3.23
C GLU A 146 9.65 9.70 3.31
N CYS A 147 8.56 8.93 3.49
CA CYS A 147 8.62 7.47 3.47
C CYS A 147 9.02 6.89 2.11
N GLU A 148 8.95 7.62 1.00
CA GLU A 148 9.27 7.12 -0.34
C GLU A 148 10.74 7.33 -0.73
N LYS A 149 11.47 8.14 0.03
CA LYS A 149 12.90 8.41 -0.22
C LYS A 149 13.74 7.14 -0.02
N SER A 150 14.96 7.17 -0.57
CA SER A 150 15.92 6.08 -0.37
C SER A 150 16.39 6.03 1.07
N THR A 151 16.60 4.83 1.57
CA THR A 151 17.21 4.56 2.87
C THR A 151 18.52 3.79 2.66
N ASP A 152 19.24 3.51 3.75
CA ASP A 152 20.43 2.65 3.70
C ASP A 152 20.13 1.22 3.24
N THR A 153 18.87 0.78 3.38
CA THR A 153 18.43 -0.60 3.13
C THR A 153 17.63 -0.77 1.84
N ARG A 154 17.14 0.32 1.23
CA ARG A 154 16.41 0.26 -0.04
C ARG A 154 16.49 1.55 -0.86
N ALA A 155 16.34 1.39 -2.17
CA ALA A 155 16.21 2.52 -3.08
C ALA A 155 14.89 3.30 -2.85
N ALA A 156 14.85 4.52 -3.40
CA ALA A 156 13.63 5.32 -3.42
C ALA A 156 12.51 4.63 -4.22
N ALA A 157 11.28 4.81 -3.74
CA ALA A 157 10.07 4.42 -4.44
C ALA A 157 9.81 5.34 -5.65
N SER A 158 8.70 5.10 -6.35
CA SER A 158 8.28 5.98 -7.47
C SER A 158 7.36 7.07 -6.95
N SER A 159 7.45 8.26 -7.56
CA SER A 159 6.50 9.34 -7.28
C SER A 159 5.06 8.91 -7.57
N LEU A 160 4.14 9.26 -6.67
CA LEU A 160 2.69 9.09 -6.82
C LEU A 160 2.20 9.56 -8.20
N PHE A 161 2.70 10.69 -8.70
CA PHE A 161 2.20 11.29 -9.93
C PHE A 161 2.75 10.63 -11.20
N TRP A 162 3.62 9.63 -11.06
CA TRP A 162 4.19 8.90 -12.18
C TRP A 162 3.31 7.69 -12.56
N THR A 163 2.82 7.66 -13.80
CA THR A 163 1.93 6.58 -14.29
C THR A 163 2.52 5.78 -15.45
N LEU A 164 3.81 5.90 -15.78
CA LEU A 164 4.43 5.31 -16.97
C LEU A 164 5.39 4.15 -16.66
N GLY A 165 5.34 3.08 -17.45
CA GLY A 165 6.31 1.97 -17.40
C GLY A 165 5.98 0.91 -16.34
N ALA A 166 6.98 0.29 -15.73
CA ALA A 166 6.78 -0.76 -14.72
C ALA A 166 6.46 -0.21 -13.31
N LYS A 167 6.69 1.09 -13.06
CA LYS A 167 6.51 1.74 -11.75
C LYS A 167 5.28 2.66 -11.71
N GLN A 168 4.12 2.18 -12.17
CA GLN A 168 2.89 3.00 -12.31
C GLN A 168 2.09 3.09 -11.00
N VAL A 169 2.76 3.39 -9.88
CA VAL A 169 2.12 3.45 -8.54
C VAL A 169 0.95 4.43 -8.51
N GLY A 170 1.00 5.50 -9.30
CA GLY A 170 -0.09 6.46 -9.41
C GLY A 170 -1.42 5.87 -9.91
N LYS A 171 -1.38 4.87 -10.80
CA LYS A 171 -2.62 4.22 -11.26
C LYS A 171 -3.23 3.34 -10.20
N ALA A 172 -2.40 2.67 -9.40
CA ALA A 172 -2.87 1.89 -8.25
C ALA A 172 -3.49 2.84 -7.21
N ALA A 173 -2.84 3.97 -6.92
CA ALA A 173 -3.37 5.00 -6.01
C ALA A 173 -4.71 5.59 -6.50
N ILE A 174 -4.84 5.98 -7.78
CA ILE A 174 -6.10 6.48 -8.35
C ILE A 174 -7.26 5.50 -8.05
N VAL A 175 -7.05 4.23 -8.39
CA VAL A 175 -8.07 3.19 -8.20
C VAL A 175 -8.30 2.91 -6.71
N GLY A 176 -7.25 2.81 -5.91
CA GLY A 176 -7.36 2.58 -4.47
C GLY A 176 -8.13 3.69 -3.76
N TRP A 177 -7.83 4.95 -4.08
CA TRP A 177 -8.49 6.10 -3.47
C TRP A 177 -9.95 6.19 -3.94
N ARG A 178 -10.17 6.21 -5.26
CA ARG A 178 -11.50 6.41 -5.85
C ARG A 178 -12.45 5.24 -5.62
N ASP A 179 -11.96 4.00 -5.72
CA ASP A 179 -12.83 2.82 -5.74
C ASP A 179 -12.85 2.07 -4.39
N VAL A 180 -11.93 2.35 -3.46
CA VAL A 180 -11.89 1.72 -2.13
C VAL A 180 -12.05 2.75 -1.01
N LEU A 181 -11.13 3.70 -0.88
CA LEU A 181 -11.08 4.57 0.30
C LEU A 181 -12.24 5.57 0.33
N ILE A 182 -12.47 6.32 -0.75
CA ILE A 182 -13.53 7.33 -0.82
C ILE A 182 -14.91 6.71 -0.56
N PRO A 183 -15.32 5.62 -1.23
CA PRO A 183 -16.62 4.99 -0.97
C PRO A 183 -16.76 4.50 0.48
N ALA A 184 -15.67 4.02 1.08
CA ALA A 184 -15.68 3.58 2.47
C ALA A 184 -15.89 4.75 3.43
N LEU A 185 -15.18 5.86 3.21
CA LEU A 185 -15.29 7.07 4.02
C LEU A 185 -16.66 7.76 3.90
N GLN A 186 -17.30 7.66 2.74
CA GLN A 186 -18.63 8.20 2.50
C GLN A 186 -19.75 7.29 3.04
N ASN A 187 -19.45 6.03 3.33
CA ASN A 187 -20.43 5.07 3.81
C ASN A 187 -20.53 5.12 5.34
N SER A 188 -21.54 5.84 5.85
CA SER A 188 -21.82 5.98 7.29
C SER A 188 -22.07 4.67 8.04
N LYS A 189 -22.27 3.54 7.33
CA LYS A 189 -22.41 2.21 7.94
C LYS A 189 -21.08 1.51 8.21
N VAL A 190 -19.98 2.05 7.70
CA VAL A 190 -18.64 1.48 7.85
C VAL A 190 -17.79 2.47 8.62
N ASP A 191 -17.44 2.10 9.84
CA ASP A 191 -16.54 2.88 10.67
C ASP A 191 -15.08 2.60 10.27
N VAL A 192 -14.48 3.55 9.55
CA VAL A 192 -13.15 3.44 8.94
C VAL A 192 -12.24 4.56 9.43
N ALA A 193 -11.06 4.16 9.90
CA ALA A 193 -9.94 5.05 10.15
C ALA A 193 -8.76 4.71 9.23
N ILE A 194 -7.99 5.72 8.84
CA ILE A 194 -6.80 5.61 8.00
C ILE A 194 -5.59 6.03 8.82
N TRP A 195 -4.71 5.07 9.10
CA TRP A 195 -3.43 5.33 9.74
C TRP A 195 -2.43 5.92 8.72
N PRO A 196 -1.59 6.90 9.09
CA PRO A 196 -1.46 7.56 10.41
C PRO A 196 -2.31 8.84 10.56
N PHE A 197 -3.24 9.12 9.64
CA PHE A 197 -3.97 10.39 9.60
C PHE A 197 -4.96 10.54 10.76
N ASP A 198 -5.66 9.45 11.10
CA ASP A 198 -6.71 9.47 12.12
C ASP A 198 -6.17 9.20 13.54
N GLY A 199 -4.89 8.84 13.71
CA GLY A 199 -4.28 8.58 15.03
C GLY A 199 -3.17 7.52 15.03
N SER A 200 -2.78 7.10 16.24
CA SER A 200 -1.80 6.01 16.42
C SER A 200 -2.40 4.67 16.04
N LEU A 201 -1.60 3.74 15.50
CA LEU A 201 -2.14 2.49 14.96
C LEU A 201 -2.96 1.70 16.00
N PHE A 202 -2.43 1.53 17.21
CA PHE A 202 -3.08 0.69 18.22
C PHE A 202 -4.33 1.33 18.84
N ASP A 203 -4.39 2.66 18.89
CA ASP A 203 -5.62 3.36 19.26
C ASP A 203 -6.69 3.14 18.18
N LEU A 204 -6.31 3.23 16.90
CA LEU A 204 -7.25 3.02 15.79
C LEU A 204 -7.79 1.58 15.77
N LEU A 205 -6.91 0.60 15.94
CA LEU A 205 -7.30 -0.82 16.02
C LEU A 205 -8.26 -1.09 17.17
N SER A 206 -8.14 -0.37 18.28
CA SER A 206 -8.99 -0.57 19.46
C SER A 206 -10.36 0.11 19.33
N ASN A 207 -10.43 1.21 18.58
CA ASN A 207 -11.59 2.10 18.57
C ASN A 207 -12.41 2.08 17.28
N HIS A 208 -11.87 1.52 16.19
CA HIS A 208 -12.55 1.48 14.90
C HIS A 208 -12.83 0.06 14.41
N LYS A 209 -13.92 -0.10 13.64
CA LYS A 209 -14.24 -1.36 12.97
C LYS A 209 -13.26 -1.70 11.85
N ILE A 210 -12.76 -0.70 11.14
CA ILE A 210 -11.74 -0.87 10.11
C ILE A 210 -10.62 0.13 10.34
N THR A 211 -9.40 -0.36 10.39
CA THR A 211 -8.20 0.46 10.30
C THR A 211 -7.49 0.15 8.98
N VAL A 212 -7.16 1.19 8.23
CA VAL A 212 -6.45 1.09 6.94
C VAL A 212 -5.01 1.57 7.12
N ALA A 213 -4.05 0.87 6.50
CA ALA A 213 -2.66 1.31 6.42
C ALA A 213 -2.08 1.10 5.02
N GLU A 214 -1.10 1.91 4.66
CA GLU A 214 -0.25 1.67 3.50
C GLU A 214 0.81 0.62 3.82
N THR A 215 1.04 -0.30 2.89
CA THR A 215 2.13 -1.27 2.91
C THR A 215 2.98 -1.12 1.66
N TYR A 216 4.24 -1.55 1.73
CA TYR A 216 5.16 -1.49 0.59
C TYR A 216 5.94 -2.80 0.48
N PRO A 217 5.92 -3.51 -0.66
CA PRO A 217 6.53 -4.84 -0.80
C PRO A 217 8.01 -4.88 -0.45
N ALA A 218 8.79 -3.83 -0.77
CA ALA A 218 10.21 -3.80 -0.43
C ALA A 218 10.44 -3.74 1.10
N GLU A 219 9.66 -2.93 1.82
CA GLU A 219 9.70 -2.90 3.29
C GLU A 219 9.19 -4.22 3.87
N ALA A 220 8.12 -4.78 3.32
CA ALA A 220 7.58 -6.06 3.76
C ALA A 220 8.62 -7.20 3.64
N CYS A 221 9.41 -7.24 2.57
CA CYS A 221 10.52 -8.18 2.44
C CYS A 221 11.58 -7.98 3.54
N LEU A 222 11.97 -6.73 3.83
CA LEU A 222 12.93 -6.42 4.89
C LEU A 222 12.43 -6.87 6.28
N HIS A 223 11.14 -6.70 6.56
CA HIS A 223 10.53 -7.13 7.83
C HIS A 223 10.65 -8.65 8.05
N LEU A 224 10.69 -9.44 6.98
CA LEU A 224 10.82 -10.89 7.00
C LEU A 224 12.27 -11.36 6.84
N CYS A 225 13.25 -10.47 7.03
CA CYS A 225 14.68 -10.75 6.88
C CYS A 225 15.06 -11.23 5.45
N MET A 226 14.34 -10.76 4.44
CA MET A 226 14.72 -10.91 3.03
C MET A 226 15.42 -9.64 2.54
N SER A 227 16.15 -9.71 1.43
CA SER A 227 16.55 -8.51 0.70
C SER A 227 15.37 -7.95 -0.09
N PRO A 228 15.34 -6.63 -0.38
CA PRO A 228 14.33 -6.06 -1.26
C PRO A 228 14.33 -6.73 -2.64
N PRO A 229 13.17 -6.90 -3.29
CA PRO A 229 13.10 -7.43 -4.64
C PRO A 229 13.99 -6.64 -5.61
N GLY A 230 14.73 -7.35 -6.47
CA GLY A 230 15.73 -6.76 -7.37
C GLY A 230 17.15 -6.72 -6.78
N SER A 231 17.33 -7.06 -5.50
CA SER A 231 18.65 -7.19 -4.87
C SER A 231 18.99 -8.67 -4.62
N GLY A 232 19.56 -9.32 -5.63
CA GLY A 232 19.99 -10.73 -5.56
C GLY A 232 18.88 -11.75 -5.85
N TRP A 233 17.65 -11.30 -6.09
CA TRP A 233 16.53 -12.14 -6.53
C TRP A 233 15.47 -11.28 -7.23
N SER A 234 14.70 -11.90 -8.14
CA SER A 234 13.61 -11.26 -8.87
C SER A 234 12.26 -11.83 -8.46
N LYS A 235 11.33 -10.95 -8.08
CA LYS A 235 9.96 -11.37 -7.76
C LYS A 235 9.19 -11.93 -8.95
N THR A 236 9.59 -11.65 -10.20
CA THR A 236 8.99 -12.23 -11.40
C THR A 236 9.48 -13.65 -11.68
N ASN A 237 10.61 -14.06 -11.08
CA ASN A 237 11.19 -15.39 -11.25
C ASN A 237 10.66 -16.37 -10.18
N GLN A 238 10.14 -17.52 -10.63
CA GLN A 238 9.57 -18.53 -9.73
C GLN A 238 10.59 -19.16 -8.79
N ALA A 239 11.76 -19.53 -9.29
CA ALA A 239 12.81 -20.16 -8.50
C ALA A 239 13.32 -19.21 -7.42
N ASP A 240 13.44 -17.93 -7.76
CA ASP A 240 13.78 -16.87 -6.82
C ASP A 240 12.72 -16.73 -5.73
N ARG A 241 11.43 -16.65 -6.06
CA ARG A 241 10.33 -16.66 -5.06
C ARG A 241 10.38 -17.92 -4.17
N ALA A 242 10.61 -19.09 -4.75
CA ALA A 242 10.72 -20.35 -4.00
C ALA A 242 11.91 -20.34 -3.02
N SER A 243 13.03 -19.73 -3.42
CA SER A 243 14.23 -19.59 -2.58
C SER A 243 13.97 -18.71 -1.36
N GLN A 244 13.10 -17.69 -1.47
CA GLN A 244 12.67 -16.86 -0.33
C GLN A 244 11.82 -17.64 0.67
N GLY A 245 11.25 -18.78 0.27
CA GLY A 245 10.43 -19.63 1.12
C GLY A 245 11.14 -20.13 2.39
N LYS A 246 12.48 -20.15 2.43
CA LYS A 246 13.23 -20.45 3.66
C LYS A 246 13.03 -19.39 4.75
N HIS A 247 13.04 -18.11 4.37
CA HIS A 247 12.83 -16.99 5.30
C HIS A 247 11.40 -17.03 5.83
N ILE A 248 10.42 -17.25 4.95
CA ILE A 248 9.00 -17.38 5.29
C ILE A 248 8.76 -18.53 6.26
N ARG A 249 9.34 -19.71 6.02
CA ARG A 249 9.17 -20.87 6.91
C ARG A 249 9.78 -20.63 8.29
N ASN A 250 11.00 -20.09 8.34
CA ASN A 250 11.63 -19.73 9.60
C ASN A 250 10.79 -18.72 10.38
N TRP A 251 10.23 -17.73 9.67
CA TRP A 251 9.31 -16.75 10.23
C TRP A 251 8.06 -17.44 10.82
N LEU A 252 7.36 -18.28 10.05
CA LEU A 252 6.16 -18.99 10.50
C LEU A 252 6.43 -19.86 11.75
N CYS A 253 7.57 -20.54 11.81
CA CYS A 253 7.96 -21.35 12.98
C CYS A 253 8.24 -20.51 14.23
N SER A 254 8.57 -19.23 14.08
CA SER A 254 8.95 -18.33 15.18
C SER A 254 7.82 -17.41 15.66
N ARG A 255 6.61 -17.58 15.12
CA ARG A 255 5.45 -16.71 15.38
C ARG A 255 4.23 -17.53 15.76
N LYS A 256 3.26 -16.90 16.43
CA LYS A 256 1.94 -17.47 16.71
C LYS A 256 1.05 -17.40 15.47
N VAL A 257 1.51 -18.02 14.38
CA VAL A 257 0.87 -17.95 13.06
C VAL A 257 0.89 -19.32 12.40
N HIS A 258 -0.26 -19.75 11.89
CA HIS A 258 -0.45 -21.03 11.21
C HIS A 258 -0.89 -20.80 9.77
N ALA A 259 -0.11 -21.30 8.81
CA ALA A 259 -0.49 -21.29 7.40
C ALA A 259 -1.25 -22.56 7.02
N GLU A 260 -2.21 -22.45 6.11
CA GLU A 260 -2.88 -23.62 5.54
C GLU A 260 -1.92 -24.54 4.78
N SER A 261 -2.20 -25.84 4.77
CA SER A 261 -1.36 -26.84 4.09
C SER A 261 -1.16 -26.53 2.59
N GLN A 262 -2.18 -25.97 1.93
CA GLN A 262 -2.06 -25.54 0.53
C GLN A 262 -1.10 -24.34 0.39
N LEU A 263 -1.17 -23.37 1.31
CA LEU A 263 -0.27 -22.21 1.31
C LEU A 263 1.19 -22.64 1.54
N LEU A 264 1.44 -23.60 2.42
CA LEU A 264 2.79 -24.17 2.61
C LEU A 264 3.36 -24.80 1.33
N LYS A 265 2.52 -25.46 0.52
CA LYS A 265 2.91 -25.96 -0.80
C LYS A 265 3.20 -24.82 -1.77
N MET A 266 2.37 -23.77 -1.78
CA MET A 266 2.58 -22.59 -2.64
C MET A 266 3.90 -21.89 -2.31
N ILE A 267 4.24 -21.74 -1.03
CA ILE A 267 5.54 -21.19 -0.59
C ILE A 267 6.69 -22.02 -1.17
N GLY A 268 6.60 -23.35 -1.11
CA GLY A 268 7.62 -24.23 -1.68
C GLY A 268 7.74 -24.15 -3.21
N ALA A 269 6.62 -23.94 -3.89
CA ALA A 269 6.57 -23.82 -5.35
C ALA A 269 6.83 -22.40 -5.87
N GLY A 270 7.11 -21.43 -4.99
CA GLY A 270 7.25 -20.02 -5.39
C GLY A 270 5.97 -19.46 -6.02
N PHE A 271 4.80 -19.90 -5.54
CA PHE A 271 3.46 -19.52 -6.02
C PHE A 271 3.14 -19.94 -7.46
N GLY A 272 4.01 -20.74 -8.09
CA GLY A 272 3.83 -21.27 -9.44
C GLY A 272 4.54 -20.45 -10.54
N PRO A 273 4.52 -20.93 -11.79
CA PRO A 273 5.30 -20.36 -12.89
C PRO A 273 4.59 -19.23 -13.65
N SER A 274 3.31 -18.96 -13.36
CA SER A 274 2.55 -17.95 -14.10
C SER A 274 3.17 -16.55 -13.94
N LYS A 275 3.06 -15.73 -14.99
CA LYS A 275 3.54 -14.33 -14.98
C LYS A 275 2.86 -13.48 -13.91
N ASP A 276 1.64 -13.84 -13.52
CA ASP A 276 0.87 -13.14 -12.48
C ASP A 276 1.08 -13.76 -11.08
N SER A 277 2.01 -14.70 -10.91
CA SER A 277 2.25 -15.36 -9.61
C SER A 277 3.02 -14.48 -8.62
N GLU A 278 3.53 -13.33 -9.06
CA GLU A 278 4.11 -12.33 -8.15
C GLU A 278 3.04 -11.64 -7.30
N ASP A 279 1.86 -11.39 -7.88
CA ASP A 279 0.78 -10.66 -7.22
C ASP A 279 0.26 -11.40 -5.94
N PRO A 280 -0.08 -12.71 -5.96
CA PRO A 280 -0.43 -13.43 -4.73
C PRO A 280 0.74 -13.60 -3.75
N PHE A 281 1.99 -13.58 -4.24
CA PHE A 281 3.17 -13.61 -3.36
C PHE A 281 3.31 -12.28 -2.60
N ASP A 282 3.20 -11.15 -3.29
CA ASP A 282 3.27 -9.81 -2.68
C ASP A 282 2.11 -9.60 -1.70
N ALA A 283 0.90 -10.06 -2.05
CA ALA A 283 -0.26 -10.04 -1.15
C ALA A 283 0.00 -10.82 0.16
N PHE A 284 0.68 -11.96 0.07
CA PHE A 284 1.03 -12.78 1.23
C PHE A 284 2.19 -12.18 2.06
N VAL A 285 3.26 -11.73 1.42
CA VAL A 285 4.41 -11.12 2.10
C VAL A 285 4.01 -9.86 2.86
N GLY A 286 3.16 -9.01 2.25
CA GLY A 286 2.62 -7.83 2.94
C GLY A 286 1.75 -8.19 4.15
N LEU A 287 0.97 -9.28 4.10
CA LEU A 287 0.22 -9.76 5.26
C LEU A 287 1.14 -10.16 6.42
N LEU A 288 2.22 -10.90 6.13
CA LEU A 288 3.18 -11.30 7.16
C LEU A 288 3.89 -10.09 7.77
N SER A 289 4.19 -9.08 6.95
CA SER A 289 4.73 -7.79 7.40
C SER A 289 3.77 -7.06 8.36
N MET A 290 2.46 -7.04 8.05
CA MET A 290 1.46 -6.48 8.97
C MET A 290 1.38 -7.26 10.29
N LEU A 291 1.50 -8.59 10.23
CA LEU A 291 1.52 -9.46 11.41
C LEU A 291 2.73 -9.19 12.30
N GLU A 292 3.91 -8.84 11.76
CA GLU A 292 5.06 -8.41 12.56
C GLU A 292 4.71 -7.23 13.47
N VAL A 293 3.95 -6.27 12.93
CA VAL A 293 3.53 -5.08 13.68
C VAL A 293 2.47 -5.42 14.71
N VAL A 294 1.41 -6.10 14.30
CA VAL A 294 0.28 -6.43 15.16
C VAL A 294 0.69 -7.33 16.33
N LEU A 295 1.60 -8.27 16.10
CA LEU A 295 2.11 -9.18 17.13
C LEU A 295 3.21 -8.54 18.00
N GLY A 296 3.58 -7.29 17.75
CA GLY A 296 4.54 -6.54 18.56
C GLY A 296 6.01 -6.90 18.32
N HIS A 297 6.33 -7.60 17.22
CA HIS A 297 7.71 -7.90 16.83
C HIS A 297 8.37 -6.74 16.08
N ARG A 298 7.56 -5.76 15.63
CA ARG A 298 7.98 -4.55 14.95
C ARG A 298 7.10 -3.37 15.39
N PRO A 299 7.66 -2.18 15.65
CA PRO A 299 6.84 -1.00 15.87
C PRO A 299 6.10 -0.60 14.57
N PRO A 300 4.91 0.03 14.65
CA PRO A 300 4.18 0.47 13.46
C PRO A 300 4.89 1.58 12.68
N GLY A 301 5.81 2.31 13.31
CA GLY A 301 6.48 3.46 12.70
C GLY A 301 5.63 4.74 12.76
N ASP A 302 4.84 4.93 13.81
CA ASP A 302 4.00 6.13 13.98
C ASP A 302 4.84 7.42 13.77
N PRO A 303 4.50 8.27 12.79
CA PRO A 303 5.28 9.47 12.52
C PRO A 303 5.07 10.53 13.60
N CYS A 304 6.16 11.08 14.12
CA CYS A 304 6.12 12.17 15.12
C CYS A 304 5.83 13.54 14.48
N ILE A 305 6.17 13.71 13.20
CA ILE A 305 6.03 14.97 12.47
C ILE A 305 4.56 15.21 12.09
N LYS A 306 4.04 16.39 12.44
CA LYS A 306 2.65 16.77 12.15
C LYS A 306 2.33 16.75 10.65
N GLN A 307 3.24 17.27 9.83
CA GLN A 307 3.08 17.33 8.37
C GLN A 307 2.94 15.94 7.74
N VAL A 308 3.70 14.95 8.21
CA VAL A 308 3.57 13.56 7.77
C VAL A 308 2.19 13.01 8.16
N ARG A 309 1.75 13.26 9.41
CA ARG A 309 0.42 12.82 9.88
C ARG A 309 -0.74 13.50 9.16
N SER A 310 -0.59 14.73 8.68
CA SER A 310 -1.69 15.44 8.01
C SER A 310 -1.67 15.35 6.49
N ILE A 311 -0.52 15.12 5.86
CA ILE A 311 -0.35 15.21 4.40
C ILE A 311 0.21 13.93 3.79
N GLU A 312 1.38 13.48 4.27
CA GLU A 312 2.14 12.45 3.55
C GLU A 312 1.64 11.03 3.85
N GLY A 313 1.25 10.74 5.08
CA GLY A 313 1.08 9.36 5.53
C GLY A 313 2.43 8.65 5.70
N TRP A 314 2.38 7.35 5.97
CA TRP A 314 3.58 6.55 6.22
C TRP A 314 3.40 5.10 5.77
N ILE A 315 4.51 4.41 5.52
CA ILE A 315 4.52 2.98 5.20
C ILE A 315 4.57 2.21 6.52
N LEU A 316 3.64 1.27 6.71
CA LEU A 316 3.53 0.49 7.94
C LEU A 316 4.82 -0.27 8.26
N GLY A 317 5.32 -0.10 9.48
CA GLY A 317 6.49 -0.81 10.01
C GLY A 317 7.84 -0.25 9.57
N GLN A 318 7.84 0.76 8.68
CA GLN A 318 9.05 1.44 8.26
C GLN A 318 9.59 2.31 9.41
N SER A 319 10.87 2.12 9.73
CA SER A 319 11.57 2.94 10.72
C SER A 319 11.68 4.39 10.25
N TRP A 320 11.62 5.31 11.21
CA TRP A 320 11.92 6.71 10.93
C TRP A 320 13.42 6.88 10.64
N THR A 321 13.75 7.49 9.51
CA THR A 321 15.11 7.86 9.13
C THR A 321 15.19 9.39 9.18
N GLY A 322 15.50 9.95 10.35
CA GLY A 322 15.75 11.36 10.47
C GLY A 322 16.70 11.66 11.62
#